data_AF-A0A517XWY2-F1
#
_entry.id   AF-A0A517XWY2-F1
#
_cell.length_a   1.000
_cell.length_b   1.000
_cell.length_c   1.000
_cell.angle_alpha   90.00
_cell.angle_beta   90.00
_cell.angle_gamma   90.00
#
_symmetry.space_group_name_H-M   'P 1'
#
loop_
_entity.id
_entity.type
_entity.pdbx_description
1 polymer ?
#
loop_
_entity_poly.entity_id
_entity_poly.type
_entity_poly.pdbx_seq_one_letter_code
_entity_poly.pdbx_strand_id
1 'polypeptide(L)'
;MTPRNAYRPTVTWLEDRVVPAINVLYDFRFDATGFFTNNPDRIATIQAAAADLGARFTDTLNAIPFPTAPGDTWTARFDDPSALDQEEVTNLIVPANTIVVFVGARDLLGELTEESSERVATGSPIWYDQVFGRGQANSYGAGATDHSPWGGSITYDLIANWHFGIDPPGGSTEYDLYMATQKALFHILGFGESEAWSRIASGGQFFGPQAVAVNGGAPVPLVTGDDGEPNYVWAEDTLSQGQRTLMDANLEDGERIAPTTLDLAAMTDIGWKLQSTSPPPPAAPPPPIAAPAPIAPGTALLAVGSGAGGPTQFTVNAAASFTQLAAFNPYPSYAGGAGFTGGVRVATADVNLDGVEDIIVGPGPGTAAEIKVYSGANFPTSPDTSLIASGYAFETSFLGGVFVSVGDVNKDGVPDLVVTPDEGGGPRVRIVSGKDRTIIADFLGIDDASFRGGARTAVGDLNNDGNVDLVVAAGFGGGPRVAVFDGKSLRPGGTPTKLINDFFLFEQELRNGAYVAVGDVDGDGYGDLIGGGGPGGGPRVYGLSGFGLTQQNGAQTVICNFFAGDTNNRGGVPVAVKNIDGDQRADIVAGAGAGGQAVVTTYLGTTITPSGTPAPYHRFLVFDSSFLGGAYVG
;
A
#
# COMPACT_ATOMS: atom_id res chain seq x y z
N MET A 1 -7.49 39.91 49.53
CA MET A 1 -7.29 40.33 48.13
C MET A 1 -5.95 39.81 47.68
N THR A 2 -5.97 38.72 46.93
CA THR A 2 -4.79 38.01 46.42
C THR A 2 -4.92 38.03 44.89
N PRO A 3 -3.89 38.43 44.11
CA PRO A 3 -4.04 38.53 42.66
C PRO A 3 -4.09 37.13 42.04
N ARG A 4 -5.05 36.91 41.14
CA ARG A 4 -5.10 35.71 40.29
C ARG A 4 -3.97 35.80 39.26
N ASN A 5 -3.08 34.81 39.26
CA ASN A 5 -2.12 34.60 38.18
C ASN A 5 -2.88 34.29 36.89
N ALA A 6 -2.77 35.18 35.90
CA ALA A 6 -3.23 34.92 34.55
C ALA A 6 -2.25 33.97 33.88
N TYR A 7 -2.69 32.73 33.62
CA TYR A 7 -1.97 31.77 32.80
C TYR A 7 -1.92 32.31 31.37
N ARG A 8 -0.74 32.72 30.90
CA ARG A 8 -0.50 33.03 29.48
C ARG A 8 -0.13 31.70 28.80
N PRO A 9 -0.96 31.14 27.91
CA PRO A 9 -0.53 29.99 27.13
C PRO A 9 0.62 30.41 26.21
N THR A 10 1.76 29.73 26.35
CA THR A 10 2.84 29.79 25.38
C THR A 10 2.42 28.98 24.15
N VAL A 11 2.29 29.66 23.01
CA VAL A 11 2.19 29.03 21.70
C VAL A 11 3.55 28.41 21.40
N THR A 12 3.68 27.11 21.57
CA THR A 12 4.74 26.33 20.94
C THR A 12 4.32 26.08 19.50
N TRP A 13 5.11 26.58 18.55
CA TRP A 13 4.93 26.29 17.14
C TRP A 13 5.01 24.78 16.94
N LEU A 14 4.03 24.21 16.23
CA LEU A 14 4.15 22.87 15.67
C LEU A 14 5.39 22.87 14.77
N GLU A 15 6.18 21.80 14.85
CA GLU A 15 7.27 21.53 13.91
C GLU A 15 6.66 21.38 12.50
N ASP A 16 7.27 22.00 11.49
CA ASP A 16 6.84 21.84 10.10
C ASP A 16 6.96 20.36 9.72
N ARG A 17 5.82 19.69 9.50
CA ARG A 17 5.79 18.34 8.91
C ARG A 17 6.03 18.48 7.42
N VAL A 18 7.29 18.47 7.02
CA VAL A 18 7.68 18.40 5.61
C VAL A 18 7.32 17.00 5.10
N VAL A 19 6.25 16.88 4.32
CA VAL A 19 6.04 15.70 3.48
C VAL A 19 7.17 15.70 2.45
N PRO A 20 7.92 14.60 2.26
CA PRO A 20 9.02 14.59 1.30
C PRO A 20 8.47 14.89 -0.10
N ALA A 21 9.12 15.79 -0.83
CA ALA A 21 8.67 16.15 -2.18
C ALA A 21 8.86 14.99 -3.17
N ILE A 22 9.82 14.10 -2.88
CA ILE A 22 10.07 12.86 -3.61
C ILE A 22 9.89 11.68 -2.67
N ASN A 23 8.95 10.81 -2.99
CA ASN A 23 8.64 9.58 -2.27
C ASN A 23 9.33 8.37 -2.93
N VAL A 24 9.87 7.47 -2.12
CA VAL A 24 10.42 6.19 -2.61
C VAL A 24 9.46 5.08 -2.22
N LEU A 25 8.92 4.39 -3.23
CA LEU A 25 8.09 3.21 -3.05
C LEU A 25 8.96 1.96 -3.24
N TYR A 26 9.28 1.29 -2.15
CA TYR A 26 10.02 0.02 -2.20
C TYR A 26 9.09 -1.14 -2.57
N ASP A 27 9.53 -1.94 -3.54
CA ASP A 27 8.86 -3.16 -3.99
C ASP A 27 9.75 -4.39 -3.73
N PHE A 28 9.30 -5.23 -2.80
CA PHE A 28 10.07 -6.37 -2.30
C PHE A 28 9.83 -7.66 -3.07
N ARG A 29 9.14 -7.60 -4.23
CA ARG A 29 8.77 -8.82 -4.97
C ARG A 29 9.95 -9.63 -5.51
N PHE A 30 11.14 -9.03 -5.53
CA PHE A 30 12.41 -9.62 -5.94
C PHE A 30 13.36 -9.82 -4.75
N ASP A 31 12.87 -9.84 -3.51
CA ASP A 31 13.63 -10.22 -2.31
C ASP A 31 13.56 -11.74 -2.08
N ALA A 32 13.93 -12.54 -3.09
CA ALA A 32 13.81 -14.00 -3.06
C ALA A 32 14.70 -14.65 -1.97
N THR A 33 15.73 -13.95 -1.51
CA THR A 33 16.62 -14.40 -0.43
C THR A 33 16.04 -14.12 0.97
N GLY A 34 14.93 -13.38 1.06
CA GLY A 34 14.29 -13.02 2.31
C GLY A 34 15.10 -12.03 3.15
N PHE A 35 15.98 -11.26 2.51
CA PHE A 35 16.87 -10.31 3.17
C PHE A 35 16.07 -9.20 3.86
N PHE A 36 14.96 -8.75 3.27
CA PHE A 36 14.07 -7.73 3.83
C PHE A 36 12.77 -8.32 4.39
N THR A 37 12.11 -9.19 3.63
CA THR A 37 10.78 -9.75 3.95
C THR A 37 10.73 -10.51 5.28
N ASN A 38 11.86 -11.02 5.76
CA ASN A 38 12.00 -11.64 7.08
C ASN A 38 12.55 -10.71 8.18
N ASN A 39 12.91 -9.47 7.85
CA ASN A 39 13.67 -8.56 8.71
C ASN A 39 13.07 -7.13 8.68
N PRO A 40 12.02 -6.86 9.48
CA PRO A 40 11.32 -5.56 9.46
C PRO A 40 12.23 -4.37 9.81
N ASP A 41 13.28 -4.57 10.61
CA ASP A 41 14.21 -3.50 10.98
C ASP A 41 15.04 -2.99 9.78
N ARG A 42 15.35 -3.88 8.83
CA ARG A 42 16.02 -3.50 7.57
C ARG A 42 15.09 -2.67 6.69
N ILE A 43 13.82 -3.06 6.62
CA ILE A 43 12.78 -2.30 5.90
C ILE A 43 12.65 -0.89 6.50
N ALA A 44 12.55 -0.79 7.84
CA ALA A 44 12.47 0.48 8.53
C ALA A 44 13.70 1.38 8.26
N THR A 45 14.89 0.76 8.19
CA THR A 45 16.15 1.47 7.92
C THR A 45 16.18 2.07 6.52
N ILE A 46 15.85 1.29 5.48
CA ILE A 46 15.87 1.80 4.10
C ILE A 46 14.76 2.83 3.87
N GLN A 47 13.61 2.67 4.53
CA GLN A 47 12.53 3.66 4.50
C GLN A 47 12.93 4.99 5.15
N ALA A 48 13.62 4.94 6.29
CA ALA A 48 14.14 6.14 6.95
C ALA A 48 15.19 6.85 6.07
N ALA A 49 16.12 6.10 5.49
CA ALA A 49 17.12 6.64 4.56
C ALA A 49 16.48 7.36 3.38
N ALA A 50 15.44 6.76 2.78
CA ALA A 50 14.68 7.35 1.69
C ALA A 50 13.90 8.60 2.09
N ALA A 51 13.22 8.58 3.24
CA ALA A 51 12.45 9.71 3.73
C ALA A 51 13.35 10.93 3.99
N ASP A 52 14.50 10.71 4.63
CA ASP A 52 15.47 11.77 4.96
C ASP A 52 16.14 12.35 3.72
N LEU A 53 16.29 11.55 2.66
CA LEU A 53 16.80 12.04 1.37
C LEU A 53 15.71 12.78 0.59
N GLY A 54 14.52 12.19 0.46
CA GLY A 54 13.38 12.74 -0.28
C GLY A 54 12.89 14.09 0.28
N ALA A 55 13.02 14.30 1.59
CA ALA A 55 12.71 15.57 2.25
C ALA A 55 13.66 16.71 1.88
N ARG A 56 14.81 16.44 1.26
CA ARG A 56 15.79 17.47 0.88
C ARG A 56 15.45 18.16 -0.43
N PHE A 57 14.56 17.57 -1.23
CA PHE A 57 14.18 18.07 -2.55
C PHE A 57 12.82 18.76 -2.52
N THR A 58 12.55 19.56 -3.55
CA THR A 58 11.29 20.30 -3.73
C THR A 58 10.68 20.13 -5.12
N ASP A 59 11.31 19.32 -5.95
CA ASP A 59 10.81 18.99 -7.29
C ASP A 59 9.51 18.20 -7.23
N THR A 60 8.73 18.33 -8.29
CA THR A 60 7.49 17.59 -8.47
C THR A 60 7.57 16.75 -9.72
N LEU A 61 7.34 15.45 -9.64
CA LEU A 61 7.35 14.56 -10.80
C LEU A 61 5.92 14.18 -11.17
N ASN A 62 5.54 14.32 -12.43
CA ASN A 62 4.26 13.79 -12.90
C ASN A 62 4.25 12.26 -12.81
N ALA A 63 3.06 11.68 -12.67
CA ALA A 63 2.88 10.24 -12.69
C ALA A 63 3.21 9.65 -14.07
N ILE A 64 3.64 8.40 -14.15
CA ILE A 64 3.58 7.59 -15.38
C ILE A 64 2.35 6.70 -15.23
N PRO A 65 1.19 7.05 -15.82
CA PRO A 65 -0.03 6.27 -15.70
C PRO A 65 0.02 5.03 -16.61
N PHE A 66 -1.01 4.19 -16.59
CA PHE A 66 -1.16 3.18 -17.63
C PHE A 66 -1.46 3.86 -18.99
N PRO A 67 -0.83 3.44 -20.11
CA PRO A 67 -1.09 4.07 -21.41
C PRO A 67 -2.51 3.79 -21.90
N THR A 68 -3.19 4.82 -22.40
CA THR A 68 -4.58 4.72 -22.89
C THR A 68 -4.71 4.91 -24.41
N ALA A 69 -3.73 5.54 -25.06
CA ALA A 69 -3.75 5.74 -26.51
C ALA A 69 -3.15 4.52 -27.25
N PRO A 70 -3.69 4.14 -28.43
CA PRO A 70 -3.16 3.02 -29.19
C PRO A 70 -1.70 3.24 -29.60
N GLY A 71 -0.83 2.27 -29.27
CA GLY A 71 0.60 2.30 -29.60
C GLY A 71 1.49 2.93 -28.53
N ASP A 72 0.91 3.56 -27.51
CA ASP A 72 1.65 4.04 -26.35
C ASP A 72 1.97 2.86 -25.41
N THR A 73 3.25 2.67 -25.12
CA THR A 73 3.73 1.68 -24.16
C THR A 73 5.11 2.08 -23.65
N TRP A 74 5.47 1.57 -22.49
CA TRP A 74 6.84 1.65 -22.00
C TRP A 74 7.21 0.41 -21.19
N THR A 75 8.49 0.22 -20.95
CA THR A 75 9.01 -0.89 -20.17
C THR A 75 10.09 -0.36 -19.25
N ALA A 76 9.90 -0.58 -17.95
CA ALA A 76 10.94 -0.44 -16.94
C ALA A 76 11.86 -1.67 -17.04
N ARG A 77 13.16 -1.46 -17.12
CA ARG A 77 14.16 -2.52 -17.19
C ARG A 77 15.18 -2.32 -16.09
N PHE A 78 15.56 -3.39 -15.41
CA PHE A 78 16.51 -3.35 -14.30
C PHE A 78 17.02 -4.76 -14.04
N ASP A 79 18.16 -4.89 -13.37
CA ASP A 79 18.68 -6.19 -12.97
C ASP A 79 17.93 -6.69 -11.73
N ASP A 80 17.55 -7.99 -11.72
CA ASP A 80 16.88 -8.63 -10.59
C ASP A 80 17.77 -8.55 -9.34
N PRO A 81 17.31 -7.90 -8.24
CA PRO A 81 18.07 -7.82 -7.00
C PRO A 81 18.46 -9.14 -6.33
N SER A 82 17.84 -10.25 -6.70
CA SER A 82 18.16 -11.58 -6.17
C SER A 82 18.77 -12.52 -7.22
N ALA A 83 18.90 -12.09 -8.48
CA ALA A 83 19.47 -12.90 -9.56
C ALA A 83 20.41 -12.06 -10.46
N LEU A 84 20.95 -12.65 -11.51
CA LEU A 84 21.82 -11.95 -12.48
C LEU A 84 21.10 -11.66 -13.80
N ASP A 85 19.80 -11.95 -13.86
CA ASP A 85 19.00 -11.77 -15.06
C ASP A 85 18.38 -10.36 -15.07
N GLN A 86 18.21 -9.79 -16.26
CA GLN A 86 17.49 -8.53 -16.46
C GLN A 86 15.98 -8.78 -16.40
N GLU A 87 15.29 -7.96 -15.61
CA GLU A 87 13.84 -7.96 -15.45
C GLU A 87 13.18 -6.82 -16.22
N GLU A 88 11.97 -7.09 -16.71
CA GLU A 88 11.21 -6.13 -17.51
C GLU A 88 9.76 -6.00 -16.98
N VAL A 89 9.40 -4.80 -16.52
CA VAL A 89 8.01 -4.50 -16.14
C VAL A 89 7.39 -3.58 -17.18
N THR A 90 6.57 -4.17 -18.06
CA THR A 90 5.86 -3.43 -19.11
C THR A 90 4.70 -2.64 -18.52
N ASN A 91 4.62 -1.36 -18.88
CA ASN A 91 3.60 -0.40 -18.45
C ASN A 91 3.45 -0.32 -16.92
N LEU A 92 4.60 -0.29 -16.24
CA LEU A 92 4.65 0.02 -14.82
C LEU A 92 3.94 1.36 -14.57
N ILE A 93 3.10 1.41 -13.54
CA ILE A 93 2.47 2.65 -13.09
C ILE A 93 3.36 3.26 -12.03
N VAL A 94 3.78 4.51 -12.24
CA VAL A 94 4.60 5.26 -11.29
C VAL A 94 3.77 6.46 -10.81
N PRO A 95 3.38 6.54 -9.53
CA PRO A 95 2.61 7.67 -9.04
C PRO A 95 3.36 9.00 -9.18
N ALA A 96 2.62 10.12 -9.09
CA ALA A 96 3.24 11.43 -9.02
C ALA A 96 4.17 11.52 -7.80
N ASN A 97 5.24 12.29 -7.94
CA ASN A 97 6.25 12.51 -6.90
C ASN A 97 6.87 11.22 -6.34
N THR A 98 6.75 10.10 -7.05
CA THR A 98 7.18 8.79 -6.58
C THR A 98 8.25 8.22 -7.50
N ILE A 99 9.19 7.49 -6.91
CA ILE A 99 10.21 6.65 -7.54
C ILE A 99 9.97 5.22 -7.04
N VAL A 100 9.85 4.25 -7.95
CA VAL A 100 9.61 2.84 -7.58
C VAL A 100 10.94 2.10 -7.54
N VAL A 101 11.29 1.51 -6.41
CA VAL A 101 12.58 0.83 -6.24
C VAL A 101 12.35 -0.64 -5.91
N PHE A 102 12.70 -1.53 -6.84
CA PHE A 102 12.71 -2.97 -6.61
C PHE A 102 13.91 -3.35 -5.76
N VAL A 103 13.71 -4.10 -4.68
CA VAL A 103 14.80 -4.42 -3.74
C VAL A 103 14.91 -5.90 -3.46
N GLY A 104 16.12 -6.31 -3.14
CA GLY A 104 16.49 -7.67 -2.76
C GLY A 104 17.99 -7.72 -2.47
N ALA A 105 18.53 -8.93 -2.33
CA ALA A 105 19.94 -9.11 -2.04
C ALA A 105 20.49 -10.37 -2.70
N ARG A 106 21.74 -10.26 -3.18
CA ARG A 106 22.59 -11.37 -3.64
C ARG A 106 24.05 -11.09 -3.27
N ASP A 107 24.90 -12.09 -3.40
CA ASP A 107 26.35 -11.90 -3.20
C ASP A 107 26.89 -10.95 -4.28
N LEU A 108 27.40 -9.80 -3.86
CA LEU A 108 27.92 -8.75 -4.74
C LEU A 108 29.45 -8.81 -4.92
N LEU A 109 30.11 -9.88 -4.43
CA LEU A 109 31.53 -10.14 -4.67
C LEU A 109 32.48 -8.99 -4.26
N GLY A 110 32.09 -8.18 -3.28
CA GLY A 110 32.92 -7.10 -2.73
C GLY A 110 32.28 -5.71 -2.74
N GLU A 111 31.19 -5.51 -3.49
CA GLU A 111 30.40 -4.28 -3.44
C GLU A 111 29.34 -4.34 -2.34
N LEU A 112 28.85 -3.18 -1.88
CA LEU A 112 27.81 -3.09 -0.86
C LEU A 112 26.40 -2.99 -1.47
N THR A 113 26.28 -2.23 -2.55
CA THR A 113 25.04 -2.08 -3.31
C THR A 113 25.33 -2.09 -4.81
N GLU A 114 24.32 -2.48 -5.60
CA GLU A 114 24.33 -2.38 -7.05
C GLU A 114 22.97 -1.84 -7.50
N GLU A 115 22.97 -0.76 -8.28
CA GLU A 115 21.75 -0.11 -8.77
C GLU A 115 21.58 -0.30 -10.27
N SER A 116 20.34 -0.46 -10.72
CA SER A 116 20.01 -0.63 -12.13
C SER A 116 18.73 0.11 -12.48
N SER A 117 18.77 0.93 -13.54
CA SER A 117 17.63 1.75 -13.94
C SER A 117 17.67 2.05 -15.44
N GLU A 118 16.92 1.26 -16.20
CA GLU A 118 16.69 1.47 -17.61
C GLU A 118 15.20 1.66 -17.92
N ARG A 119 14.91 2.34 -19.03
CA ARG A 119 13.55 2.49 -19.54
C ARG A 119 13.52 2.56 -21.05
N VAL A 120 12.49 1.98 -21.64
CA VAL A 120 12.22 2.07 -23.09
C VAL A 120 10.77 2.51 -23.27
N ALA A 121 10.51 3.52 -24.10
CA ALA A 121 9.13 3.92 -24.43
C ALA A 121 8.93 4.02 -25.94
N THR A 122 7.74 3.66 -26.39
CA THR A 122 7.28 3.84 -27.77
C THR A 122 5.87 4.41 -27.75
N GLY A 123 5.54 5.27 -28.72
CA GLY A 123 4.21 5.87 -28.80
C GLY A 123 4.25 7.29 -29.30
N SER A 124 3.24 8.06 -28.91
CA SER A 124 3.10 9.47 -29.20
C SER A 124 4.22 10.31 -28.54
N PRO A 125 4.56 11.48 -29.11
CA PRO A 125 5.53 12.39 -28.48
C PRO A 125 5.12 12.84 -27.07
N ILE A 126 3.81 12.98 -26.81
CA ILE A 126 3.28 13.33 -25.48
C ILE A 126 3.54 12.21 -24.50
N TRP A 127 3.32 10.95 -24.92
CA TRP A 127 3.60 9.79 -24.08
C TRP A 127 5.09 9.62 -23.79
N TYR A 128 5.93 9.83 -24.80
CA TYR A 128 7.38 9.79 -24.62
C TYR A 128 7.84 10.83 -23.58
N ASP A 129 7.34 12.06 -23.67
CA ASP A 129 7.60 13.12 -22.69
C ASP A 129 6.99 12.81 -21.31
N GLN A 130 5.85 12.11 -21.24
CA GLN A 130 5.27 11.66 -19.97
C GLN A 130 6.20 10.68 -19.24
N VAL A 131 6.78 9.70 -19.97
CA VAL A 131 7.65 8.66 -19.40
C VAL A 131 9.04 9.20 -19.09
N PHE A 132 9.65 9.91 -20.04
CA PHE A 132 11.03 10.41 -19.88
C PHE A 132 11.10 11.74 -19.15
N GLY A 133 10.18 12.65 -19.45
CA GLY A 133 10.15 14.03 -18.94
C GLY A 133 9.51 14.15 -17.56
N ARG A 134 8.43 13.40 -17.29
CA ARG A 134 7.63 13.48 -16.06
C ARG A 134 7.33 14.93 -15.63
N GLY A 135 7.09 15.82 -16.58
CA GLY A 135 6.80 17.24 -16.31
C GLY A 135 8.02 18.12 -16.02
N GLN A 136 9.23 17.57 -16.03
CA GLN A 136 10.49 18.31 -15.95
C GLN A 136 10.96 18.70 -17.35
N ALA A 137 11.41 19.95 -17.49
CA ALA A 137 11.87 20.46 -18.77
C ALA A 137 13.34 20.07 -19.00
N ASN A 138 13.67 19.61 -20.21
CA ASN A 138 15.04 19.21 -20.59
C ASN A 138 15.64 18.13 -19.68
N SER A 139 14.83 17.17 -19.22
CA SER A 139 15.29 16.09 -18.34
C SER A 139 15.78 14.83 -19.05
N TYR A 140 15.78 14.85 -20.39
CA TYR A 140 16.25 13.75 -21.23
C TYR A 140 16.76 14.25 -22.60
N GLY A 141 17.58 13.43 -23.26
CA GLY A 141 18.26 13.69 -24.52
C GLY A 141 19.66 14.30 -24.35
N ALA A 142 20.40 14.41 -25.47
CA ALA A 142 21.81 14.85 -25.50
C ALA A 142 22.11 16.25 -24.91
N GLY A 143 21.08 17.04 -24.64
CA GLY A 143 21.19 18.37 -24.01
C GLY A 143 20.60 18.45 -22.61
N ALA A 144 20.34 17.30 -21.96
CA ALA A 144 19.67 17.26 -20.67
C ALA A 144 20.37 18.14 -19.63
N THR A 145 19.58 18.98 -18.97
CA THR A 145 20.03 19.82 -17.84
C THR A 145 19.32 19.47 -16.55
N ASP A 146 18.38 18.54 -16.62
CA ASP A 146 17.51 18.11 -15.54
C ASP A 146 17.45 16.58 -15.52
N HIS A 147 16.84 16.00 -14.49
CA HIS A 147 16.68 14.55 -14.39
C HIS A 147 15.32 14.17 -13.79
N SER A 148 14.64 13.22 -14.44
CA SER A 148 13.36 12.68 -13.99
C SER A 148 13.38 11.15 -14.03
N PRO A 149 13.78 10.50 -12.93
CA PRO A 149 13.84 9.04 -12.86
C PRO A 149 12.43 8.47 -12.74
N TRP A 150 12.24 7.22 -13.18
CA TRP A 150 11.01 6.46 -12.89
C TRP A 150 11.14 5.66 -11.57
N GLY A 151 12.37 5.25 -11.25
CA GLY A 151 12.62 4.12 -10.40
C GLY A 151 13.88 3.38 -10.81
N GLY A 152 14.04 2.19 -10.27
CA GLY A 152 15.11 1.26 -10.60
C GLY A 152 15.07 0.07 -9.67
N SER A 153 16.19 -0.64 -9.55
CA SER A 153 16.43 -1.63 -8.53
C SER A 153 17.63 -1.27 -7.66
N ILE A 154 17.61 -1.72 -6.41
CA ILE A 154 18.78 -1.71 -5.52
C ILE A 154 18.98 -3.13 -5.02
N THR A 155 20.13 -3.68 -5.37
CA THR A 155 20.65 -4.94 -4.86
C THR A 155 21.54 -4.64 -3.67
N TYR A 156 21.33 -5.33 -2.56
CA TYR A 156 22.23 -5.27 -1.40
C TYR A 156 23.11 -6.50 -1.35
N ASP A 157 24.33 -6.36 -0.85
CA ASP A 157 25.19 -7.52 -0.65
C ASP A 157 24.61 -8.45 0.42
N LEU A 158 24.39 -9.70 0.05
CA LEU A 158 23.78 -10.69 0.92
C LEU A 158 24.68 -11.08 2.10
N ILE A 159 26.01 -11.00 1.91
CA ILE A 159 26.99 -11.52 2.87
C ILE A 159 27.66 -10.42 3.73
N ALA A 160 27.49 -9.15 3.37
CA ALA A 160 28.01 -8.03 4.15
C ALA A 160 27.47 -8.05 5.60
N ASN A 161 28.34 -7.64 6.52
CA ASN A 161 28.00 -7.53 7.93
C ASN A 161 27.23 -6.22 8.18
N TRP A 162 25.94 -6.21 7.85
CA TRP A 162 25.11 -5.02 7.91
C TRP A 162 24.73 -4.60 9.33
N HIS A 163 24.92 -3.32 9.62
CA HIS A 163 24.19 -2.62 10.66
C HIS A 163 22.90 -2.01 10.08
N PHE A 164 21.78 -2.31 10.71
CA PHE A 164 20.43 -1.88 10.31
C PHE A 164 19.73 -1.12 11.45
N GLY A 165 20.51 -0.46 12.31
CA GLY A 165 19.97 0.48 13.30
C GLY A 165 19.96 1.90 12.77
N ILE A 166 18.91 2.67 13.10
CA ILE A 166 18.81 4.09 12.70
C ILE A 166 19.66 5.01 13.60
N ASP A 167 19.93 4.62 14.85
CA ASP A 167 20.85 5.31 15.79
C ASP A 167 21.12 4.38 17.00
N PRO A 168 22.37 4.15 17.45
CA PRO A 168 23.65 4.64 16.92
C PRO A 168 24.00 4.03 15.54
N PRO A 169 25.01 4.60 14.83
CA PRO A 169 25.64 3.88 13.73
C PRO A 169 26.25 2.55 14.20
N GLY A 170 26.55 1.67 13.25
CA GLY A 170 27.05 0.32 13.52
C GLY A 170 28.35 0.30 14.30
N GLY A 171 28.68 -0.87 14.85
CA GLY A 171 30.01 -1.10 15.43
C GLY A 171 31.11 -0.96 14.38
N SER A 172 32.37 -0.88 14.82
CA SER A 172 33.54 -0.67 13.94
C SER A 172 33.88 -1.85 12.99
N THR A 173 32.94 -2.76 12.75
CA THR A 173 33.09 -3.95 11.90
C THR A 173 31.85 -4.19 11.04
N GLU A 174 30.90 -3.25 11.04
CA GLU A 174 29.61 -3.36 10.37
C GLU A 174 29.45 -2.26 9.32
N TYR A 175 28.88 -2.60 8.16
CA TYR A 175 28.52 -1.62 7.14
C TYR A 175 27.15 -1.02 7.43
N ASP A 176 27.02 0.29 7.29
CA ASP A 176 25.80 1.00 7.63
C ASP A 176 24.77 0.94 6.49
N LEU A 177 23.69 0.17 6.68
CA LEU A 177 22.64 -0.03 5.68
C LEU A 177 21.95 1.29 5.31
N TYR A 178 21.72 2.16 6.30
CA TYR A 178 21.10 3.47 6.07
C TYR A 178 21.96 4.33 5.12
N MET A 179 23.26 4.41 5.37
CA MET A 179 24.21 5.14 4.53
C MET A 179 24.29 4.54 3.11
N ALA A 180 24.44 3.22 3.01
CA ALA A 180 24.49 2.53 1.73
C ALA A 180 23.23 2.77 0.91
N THR A 181 22.04 2.72 1.54
CA THR A 181 20.78 3.07 0.88
C THR A 181 20.75 4.52 0.41
N GLN A 182 21.25 5.49 1.19
CA GLN A 182 21.31 6.87 0.71
C GLN A 182 22.22 7.01 -0.51
N LYS A 183 23.41 6.40 -0.50
CA LYS A 183 24.32 6.39 -1.66
C LYS A 183 23.65 5.80 -2.90
N ALA A 184 23.02 4.63 -2.76
CA ALA A 184 22.29 3.97 -3.83
C ALA A 184 21.17 4.86 -4.41
N LEU A 185 20.40 5.52 -3.54
CA LEU A 185 19.35 6.43 -3.99
C LEU A 185 19.89 7.68 -4.71
N PHE A 186 21.07 8.19 -4.35
CA PHE A 186 21.70 9.27 -5.13
C PHE A 186 21.97 8.83 -6.57
N HIS A 187 22.43 7.59 -6.79
CA HIS A 187 22.61 7.04 -8.14
C HIS A 187 21.29 6.92 -8.90
N ILE A 188 20.24 6.38 -8.28
CA ILE A 188 18.88 6.32 -8.86
C ILE A 188 18.33 7.72 -9.18
N LEU A 189 18.68 8.74 -8.38
CA LEU A 189 18.32 10.14 -8.62
C LEU A 189 19.22 10.82 -9.68
N GLY A 190 20.13 10.09 -10.31
CA GLY A 190 20.90 10.54 -11.45
C GLY A 190 22.30 11.04 -11.12
N PHE A 191 22.75 10.95 -9.86
CA PHE A 191 24.14 11.20 -9.52
C PHE A 191 25.00 10.16 -10.23
N GLY A 192 25.88 10.63 -11.10
CA GLY A 192 26.73 9.75 -11.88
C GLY A 192 26.09 9.15 -13.14
N GLU A 193 24.81 8.77 -13.05
CA GLU A 193 24.13 7.97 -14.07
C GLU A 193 23.34 8.81 -15.09
N SER A 194 22.96 10.05 -14.75
CA SER A 194 22.07 10.83 -15.61
C SER A 194 22.73 11.40 -16.86
N GLU A 195 21.93 11.62 -17.90
CA GLU A 195 22.35 12.38 -19.08
C GLU A 195 22.79 13.82 -18.70
N ALA A 196 22.13 14.43 -17.70
CA ALA A 196 22.51 15.73 -17.17
C ALA A 196 23.88 15.71 -16.48
N TRP A 197 24.21 14.63 -15.76
CA TRP A 197 25.55 14.40 -15.20
C TRP A 197 26.59 14.24 -16.31
N SER A 198 26.32 13.36 -17.28
CA SER A 198 27.22 13.06 -18.41
C SER A 198 27.56 14.29 -19.27
N ARG A 199 26.66 15.29 -19.31
CA ARG A 199 26.92 16.59 -19.96
C ARG A 199 28.00 17.42 -19.23
N ILE A 200 28.10 17.27 -17.91
CA ILE A 200 28.90 18.11 -17.02
C ILE A 200 30.20 17.42 -16.61
N ALA A 201 30.21 16.09 -16.53
CA ALA A 201 31.39 15.29 -16.22
C ALA A 201 32.25 15.06 -17.47
N SER A 202 33.56 15.28 -17.36
CA SER A 202 34.50 15.00 -18.45
C SER A 202 35.92 14.82 -17.92
N GLY A 203 36.68 13.88 -18.50
CA GLY A 203 38.11 13.71 -18.19
C GLY A 203 38.41 13.45 -16.71
N GLY A 204 37.55 12.68 -16.01
CA GLY A 204 37.70 12.40 -14.58
C GLY A 204 37.38 13.57 -13.65
N GLN A 205 36.66 14.58 -14.14
CA GLN A 205 36.29 15.77 -13.37
C GLN A 205 34.82 16.13 -13.57
N PHE A 206 34.19 16.64 -12.52
CA PHE A 206 32.84 17.19 -12.56
C PHE A 206 32.89 18.73 -12.53
N PHE A 207 32.30 19.35 -13.55
CA PHE A 207 32.35 20.80 -13.77
C PHE A 207 31.06 21.54 -13.38
N GLY A 208 30.24 20.94 -12.51
CA GLY A 208 28.97 21.53 -12.08
C GLY A 208 29.20 22.86 -11.35
N PRO A 209 28.56 23.97 -11.75
CA PRO A 209 28.84 25.28 -11.17
C PRO A 209 28.57 25.37 -9.66
N GLN A 210 27.56 24.68 -9.13
CA GLN A 210 27.31 24.64 -7.68
C GLN A 210 28.38 23.81 -6.96
N ALA A 211 28.69 22.61 -7.48
CA ALA A 211 29.70 21.74 -6.91
C ALA A 211 31.11 22.38 -6.93
N VAL A 212 31.47 23.04 -8.04
CA VAL A 212 32.72 23.82 -8.19
C VAL A 212 32.77 24.95 -7.15
N ALA A 213 31.65 25.65 -6.91
CA ALA A 213 31.61 26.72 -5.92
C ALA A 213 31.85 26.19 -4.49
N VAL A 214 31.26 25.04 -4.15
CA VAL A 214 31.48 24.35 -2.86
C VAL A 214 32.90 23.83 -2.74
N ASN A 215 33.51 23.39 -3.83
CA ASN A 215 34.87 22.86 -3.90
C ASN A 215 35.96 23.95 -4.08
N GLY A 216 35.73 25.16 -3.54
CA GLY A 216 36.73 26.23 -3.55
C GLY A 216 37.04 26.82 -4.93
N GLY A 217 36.15 26.65 -5.91
CA GLY A 217 36.31 27.15 -7.28
C GLY A 217 37.02 26.20 -8.23
N ALA A 218 37.30 24.95 -7.82
CA ALA A 218 37.90 23.92 -8.66
C ALA A 218 36.89 22.83 -9.06
N PRO A 219 37.00 22.25 -10.27
CA PRO A 219 36.27 21.03 -10.64
C PRO A 219 36.47 19.90 -9.61
N VAL A 220 35.44 19.12 -9.36
CA VAL A 220 35.48 18.03 -8.38
C VAL A 220 36.09 16.79 -9.03
N PRO A 221 37.15 16.18 -8.45
CA PRO A 221 37.71 14.94 -8.98
C PRO A 221 36.72 13.78 -8.89
N LEU A 222 36.67 12.97 -9.94
CA LEU A 222 35.91 11.71 -9.99
C LEU A 222 36.86 10.52 -9.99
N VAL A 223 36.39 9.35 -9.57
CA VAL A 223 37.14 8.11 -9.77
C VAL A 223 37.23 7.83 -11.27
N THR A 224 38.41 7.44 -11.72
CA THR A 224 38.64 6.90 -13.07
C THR A 224 38.89 5.41 -12.97
N GLY A 225 38.11 4.59 -13.70
CA GLY A 225 38.36 3.15 -13.80
C GLY A 225 39.69 2.85 -14.49
N ASP A 226 40.20 1.63 -14.28
CA ASP A 226 41.46 1.15 -14.87
C ASP A 226 41.43 1.08 -16.41
N ASP A 227 40.25 1.09 -17.01
CA ASP A 227 39.99 1.12 -18.46
C ASP A 227 39.84 2.53 -19.04
N GLY A 228 39.85 3.57 -18.20
CA GLY A 228 39.64 4.96 -18.59
C GLY A 228 38.18 5.38 -18.72
N GLU A 229 37.22 4.49 -18.40
CA GLU A 229 35.81 4.85 -18.27
C GLU A 229 35.56 5.48 -16.88
N PRO A 230 34.70 6.51 -16.78
CA PRO A 230 34.45 7.20 -15.52
C PRO A 230 33.67 6.31 -14.54
N ASN A 231 34.21 6.11 -13.33
CA ASN A 231 33.45 5.58 -12.21
C ASN A 231 32.69 6.75 -11.59
N TYR A 232 31.37 6.64 -11.51
CA TYR A 232 30.48 7.78 -11.38
C TYR A 232 30.27 8.29 -9.93
N VAL A 233 31.35 8.33 -9.16
CA VAL A 233 31.44 8.78 -7.75
C VAL A 233 32.61 9.75 -7.57
N TRP A 234 32.66 10.47 -6.45
CA TRP A 234 33.80 11.32 -6.12
C TRP A 234 35.07 10.47 -5.93
N ALA A 235 36.23 11.04 -6.28
CA ALA A 235 37.51 10.40 -5.99
C ALA A 235 37.66 10.08 -4.49
N GLU A 236 38.46 9.06 -4.16
CA GLU A 236 38.76 8.69 -2.78
C GLU A 236 39.23 9.91 -1.94
N ASP A 237 38.78 9.94 -0.69
CA ASP A 237 39.06 10.99 0.29
C ASP A 237 38.56 12.39 -0.12
N THR A 238 37.50 12.47 -0.93
CA THR A 238 36.92 13.76 -1.29
C THR A 238 36.23 14.36 -0.06
N LEU A 239 36.63 15.60 0.28
CA LEU A 239 36.12 16.31 1.46
C LEU A 239 35.20 17.47 1.07
N SER A 240 34.07 17.58 1.76
CA SER A 240 33.24 18.78 1.78
C SER A 240 33.31 19.41 3.16
N GLN A 241 33.90 20.62 3.26
CA GLN A 241 34.06 21.34 4.53
C GLN A 241 34.74 20.51 5.65
N GLY A 242 35.63 19.58 5.28
CA GLY A 242 36.36 18.72 6.22
C GLY A 242 35.64 17.42 6.59
N GLN A 243 34.44 17.16 6.08
CA GLN A 243 33.75 15.87 6.16
C GLN A 243 33.97 15.08 4.87
N ARG A 244 34.22 13.76 4.95
CA ARG A 244 34.15 12.88 3.77
C ARG A 244 32.75 12.94 3.15
N THR A 245 32.68 12.87 1.83
CA THR A 245 31.42 12.90 1.08
C THR A 245 30.70 11.57 1.15
N LEU A 246 29.36 11.57 1.06
CA LEU A 246 28.59 10.32 0.98
C LEU A 246 28.91 9.58 -0.32
N MET A 247 29.08 10.33 -1.41
CA MET A 247 29.40 9.76 -2.72
C MET A 247 30.91 9.55 -2.91
N ASP A 248 31.66 9.35 -1.83
CA ASP A 248 33.06 8.90 -1.89
C ASP A 248 33.11 7.45 -2.42
N ALA A 249 34.19 7.13 -3.14
CA ALA A 249 34.40 5.82 -3.74
C ALA A 249 34.33 4.68 -2.72
N ASN A 250 34.95 4.87 -1.55
CA ASN A 250 35.10 3.82 -0.54
C ASN A 250 34.20 4.09 0.66
N LEU A 251 33.19 3.24 0.86
CA LEU A 251 32.45 3.21 2.11
C LEU A 251 33.15 2.24 3.08
N GLU A 252 33.55 2.73 4.24
CA GLU A 252 34.25 1.93 5.26
C GLU A 252 33.27 1.36 6.30
N ASP A 253 33.66 0.28 6.96
CA ASP A 253 32.91 -0.27 8.09
C ASP A 253 32.98 0.66 9.32
N GLY A 254 31.90 0.71 10.09
CA GLY A 254 31.80 1.57 11.28
C GLY A 254 31.64 3.07 11.00
N GLU A 255 31.49 3.47 9.74
CA GLU A 255 31.23 4.86 9.37
C GLU A 255 29.76 5.08 9.00
N ARG A 256 29.22 6.24 9.40
CA ARG A 256 27.99 6.79 8.83
C ARG A 256 28.24 8.22 8.37
N ILE A 257 28.20 8.41 7.06
CA ILE A 257 28.42 9.69 6.40
C ILE A 257 27.07 10.19 5.89
N ALA A 258 26.65 11.37 6.36
CA ALA A 258 25.45 12.02 5.84
C ALA A 258 25.76 12.78 4.52
N PRO A 259 24.76 12.99 3.63
CA PRO A 259 24.95 13.77 2.41
C PRO A 259 25.55 15.14 2.71
N THR A 260 26.68 15.45 2.09
CA THR A 260 27.39 16.71 2.29
C THR A 260 26.84 17.84 1.43
N THR A 261 27.29 19.07 1.69
CA THR A 261 26.99 20.21 0.82
C THR A 261 27.50 19.97 -0.61
N LEU A 262 28.59 19.23 -0.79
CA LEU A 262 29.13 18.91 -2.12
C LEU A 262 28.24 17.91 -2.87
N ASP A 263 27.80 16.85 -2.18
CA ASP A 263 26.88 15.85 -2.75
C ASP A 263 25.57 16.53 -3.22
N LEU A 264 24.99 17.38 -2.37
CA LEU A 264 23.75 18.08 -2.68
C LEU A 264 23.93 19.16 -3.76
N ALA A 265 25.08 19.83 -3.82
CA ALA A 265 25.37 20.81 -4.87
C ALA A 265 25.42 20.15 -6.25
N ALA A 266 25.99 18.94 -6.35
CA ALA A 266 25.99 18.19 -7.60
C ALA A 266 24.57 17.79 -8.03
N MET A 267 23.67 17.47 -7.08
CA MET A 267 22.25 17.25 -7.40
C MET A 267 21.59 18.51 -8.00
N THR A 268 21.92 19.70 -7.48
CA THR A 268 21.45 20.96 -8.08
C THR A 268 21.99 21.20 -9.48
N ASP A 269 23.25 20.81 -9.74
CA ASP A 269 23.84 20.95 -11.06
C ASP A 269 23.19 20.05 -12.13
N ILE A 270 22.56 18.95 -11.72
CA ILE A 270 21.81 18.03 -12.60
C ILE A 270 20.28 18.26 -12.58
N GLY A 271 19.81 19.36 -11.95
CA GLY A 271 18.42 19.83 -12.07
C GLY A 271 17.60 19.85 -10.78
N TRP A 272 18.01 19.12 -9.74
CA TRP A 272 17.25 19.01 -8.51
C TRP A 272 17.23 20.31 -7.69
N LYS A 273 16.06 20.69 -7.19
CA LYS A 273 15.83 21.85 -6.33
C LYS A 273 15.81 21.42 -4.87
N LEU A 274 16.75 21.96 -4.11
CA LEU A 274 16.86 21.70 -2.68
C LEU A 274 15.89 22.55 -1.86
N GLN A 275 15.39 22.00 -0.76
CA GLN A 275 14.64 22.77 0.23
C GLN A 275 15.56 23.82 0.86
N SER A 276 15.13 25.09 0.84
CA SER A 276 15.86 26.17 1.50
C SER A 276 15.81 25.97 3.01
N THR A 277 16.89 25.49 3.62
CA THR A 277 17.04 25.52 5.07
C THR A 277 18.30 26.30 5.43
N SER A 278 18.21 27.14 6.47
CA SER A 278 19.40 27.53 7.22
C SER A 278 20.09 26.24 7.71
N PRO A 279 21.42 26.21 7.85
CA PRO A 279 22.11 25.01 8.31
C PRO A 279 21.54 24.56 9.67
N PRO A 280 21.34 23.26 9.90
CA PRO A 280 20.86 22.77 11.18
C PRO A 280 21.89 23.09 12.27
N PRO A 281 21.47 23.48 13.49
CA PRO A 281 22.39 23.58 14.62
C PRO A 281 23.08 22.23 14.88
N PRO A 282 24.28 22.20 15.49
CA PRO A 282 24.92 20.97 15.91
C PRO A 282 23.96 20.14 16.78
N ALA A 283 23.84 18.85 16.48
CA ALA A 283 22.89 17.96 17.11
C ALA A 283 22.95 18.03 18.64
N ALA A 284 21.84 18.46 19.26
CA ALA A 284 21.55 18.06 20.63
C ALA A 284 21.32 16.54 20.65
N PRO A 285 21.65 15.83 21.74
CA PRO A 285 21.37 14.40 21.85
C PRO A 285 19.87 14.17 21.56
N PRO A 286 19.53 13.18 20.70
CA PRO A 286 18.16 13.01 20.27
C PRO A 286 17.26 12.71 21.47
N PRO A 287 16.08 13.34 21.56
CA PRO A 287 15.07 12.92 22.50
C PRO A 287 14.70 11.45 22.20
N PRO A 288 14.26 10.68 23.21
CA PRO A 288 13.82 9.31 23.00
C PRO A 288 12.83 9.25 21.82
N ILE A 289 13.04 8.28 20.93
CA ILE A 289 12.27 8.07 19.69
C ILE A 289 10.78 8.21 20.01
N ALA A 290 10.15 9.24 19.47
CA ALA A 290 8.70 9.28 19.41
C ALA A 290 8.26 8.14 18.50
N ALA A 291 7.30 7.33 18.96
CA ALA A 291 6.62 6.35 18.12
C ALA A 291 6.22 7.00 16.78
N PRO A 292 6.15 6.24 15.66
CA PRO A 292 5.67 6.77 14.40
C PRO A 292 4.38 7.55 14.64
N ALA A 293 4.29 8.72 14.02
CA ALA A 293 3.19 9.63 14.27
C ALA A 293 1.86 8.88 14.06
N PRO A 294 0.91 8.98 15.00
CA PRO A 294 -0.41 8.37 14.84
C PRO A 294 -0.99 8.74 13.48
N ILE A 295 -1.62 7.78 12.81
CA ILE A 295 -2.38 8.04 11.59
C ILE A 295 -3.36 9.19 11.88
N ALA A 296 -3.37 10.22 11.04
CA ALA A 296 -4.16 11.41 11.30
C ALA A 296 -5.67 11.08 11.26
N PRO A 297 -6.49 11.66 12.17
CA PRO A 297 -7.94 11.53 12.08
C PRO A 297 -8.47 11.93 10.70
N GLY A 298 -9.43 11.16 10.18
CA GLY A 298 -9.99 11.34 8.84
C GLY A 298 -9.17 10.70 7.71
N THR A 299 -8.06 10.01 8.01
CA THR A 299 -7.37 9.19 7.00
C THR A 299 -8.19 7.96 6.68
N ALA A 300 -8.67 7.84 5.45
CA ALA A 300 -9.28 6.61 4.96
C ALA A 300 -8.19 5.53 4.80
N LEU A 301 -8.44 4.33 5.33
CA LEU A 301 -7.52 3.19 5.23
C LEU A 301 -7.99 2.18 4.20
N LEU A 302 -7.07 1.45 3.59
CA LEU A 302 -7.37 0.28 2.77
C LEU A 302 -6.67 -0.92 3.39
N ALA A 303 -7.45 -1.84 3.95
CA ALA A 303 -6.93 -3.08 4.51
C ALA A 303 -6.95 -4.18 3.45
N VAL A 304 -5.87 -4.96 3.39
CA VAL A 304 -5.78 -6.10 2.47
C VAL A 304 -5.27 -7.31 3.23
N GLY A 305 -6.06 -8.38 3.27
CA GLY A 305 -5.71 -9.66 3.87
C GLY A 305 -5.20 -10.67 2.85
N SER A 306 -4.18 -11.45 3.21
CA SER A 306 -3.67 -12.53 2.36
C SER A 306 -4.69 -13.66 2.24
N GLY A 307 -4.80 -14.25 1.06
CA GLY A 307 -5.57 -15.48 0.90
C GLY A 307 -4.88 -16.73 1.45
N ALA A 308 -5.37 -17.91 1.07
CA ALA A 308 -4.82 -19.16 1.58
C ALA A 308 -3.53 -19.57 0.85
N GLY A 309 -2.68 -20.37 1.50
CA GLY A 309 -1.50 -21.00 0.87
C GLY A 309 -0.17 -20.31 1.13
N GLY A 310 -0.13 -19.32 2.03
CA GLY A 310 1.09 -18.63 2.45
C GLY A 310 0.93 -18.05 3.86
N PRO A 311 1.89 -17.22 4.32
CA PRO A 311 1.79 -16.54 5.60
C PRO A 311 0.48 -15.76 5.73
N THR A 312 -0.19 -15.87 6.89
CA THR A 312 -1.34 -15.02 7.17
C THR A 312 -0.86 -13.62 7.50
N GLN A 313 -1.13 -12.68 6.60
CA GLN A 313 -0.74 -11.30 6.74
C GLN A 313 -1.91 -10.40 6.37
N PHE A 314 -1.99 -9.23 6.97
CA PHE A 314 -2.72 -8.12 6.38
C PHE A 314 -1.81 -6.91 6.26
N THR A 315 -2.08 -6.09 5.25
CA THR A 315 -1.47 -4.77 5.07
C THR A 315 -2.50 -3.69 5.32
N VAL A 316 -2.03 -2.54 5.80
CA VAL A 316 -2.81 -1.32 5.96
C VAL A 316 -2.19 -0.28 5.05
N ASN A 317 -2.98 0.30 4.17
CA ASN A 317 -2.53 1.28 3.19
C ASN A 317 -3.33 2.56 3.37
N ALA A 318 -2.73 3.73 3.14
CA ALA A 318 -3.49 4.97 3.01
C ALA A 318 -4.35 4.86 1.74
N ALA A 319 -5.68 5.00 1.85
CA ALA A 319 -6.56 4.78 0.71
C ALA A 319 -6.25 5.70 -0.48
N ALA A 320 -5.99 6.99 -0.20
CA ALA A 320 -5.75 8.00 -1.24
C ALA A 320 -4.39 7.87 -1.95
N SER A 321 -3.33 7.46 -1.25
CA SER A 321 -1.98 7.37 -1.83
C SER A 321 -1.52 5.95 -2.13
N PHE A 322 -2.26 4.94 -1.66
CA PHE A 322 -1.91 3.52 -1.71
C PHE A 322 -0.57 3.18 -1.05
N THR A 323 -0.04 4.08 -0.23
CA THR A 323 1.19 3.85 0.52
C THR A 323 0.91 2.85 1.62
N GLN A 324 1.66 1.74 1.66
CA GLN A 324 1.58 0.80 2.77
C GLN A 324 2.10 1.48 4.05
N LEU A 325 1.21 1.59 5.03
CA LEU A 325 1.50 2.18 6.34
C LEU A 325 2.01 1.12 7.31
N ALA A 326 1.49 -0.11 7.21
CA ALA A 326 1.89 -1.20 8.08
C ALA A 326 1.54 -2.58 7.49
N ALA A 327 2.16 -3.63 8.03
CA ALA A 327 1.82 -5.02 7.72
C ALA A 327 2.01 -5.91 8.95
N PHE A 328 1.06 -6.83 9.18
CA PHE A 328 1.01 -7.64 10.41
C PHE A 328 0.64 -9.08 10.12
N ASN A 329 1.13 -9.99 10.96
CA ASN A 329 0.64 -11.36 11.03
C ASN A 329 -0.34 -11.51 12.21
N PRO A 330 -1.66 -11.50 11.98
CA PRO A 330 -2.63 -11.57 13.06
C PRO A 330 -2.75 -12.97 13.69
N TYR A 331 -2.29 -14.02 13.01
CA TYR A 331 -2.43 -15.41 13.43
C TYR A 331 -1.08 -16.15 13.32
N PRO A 332 -0.06 -15.74 14.09
CA PRO A 332 1.26 -16.34 14.00
C PRO A 332 1.25 -17.81 14.44
N SER A 333 2.14 -18.62 13.86
CA SER A 333 2.39 -19.97 14.34
C SER A 333 2.93 -19.95 15.77
N TYR A 334 2.43 -20.85 16.61
CA TYR A 334 3.09 -21.19 17.85
C TYR A 334 4.35 -22.02 17.53
N ALA A 335 5.44 -21.77 18.25
CA ALA A 335 6.73 -22.41 18.02
C ALA A 335 6.61 -23.95 17.96
N GLY A 336 6.94 -24.54 16.81
CA GLY A 336 6.94 -25.99 16.57
C GLY A 336 5.75 -26.56 15.77
N GLY A 337 4.76 -25.73 15.38
CA GLY A 337 3.67 -26.13 14.50
C GLY A 337 3.89 -25.72 13.03
N ALA A 338 3.21 -26.40 12.10
CA ALA A 338 3.03 -25.85 10.75
C ALA A 338 2.30 -24.49 10.84
N GLY A 339 2.74 -23.50 10.07
CA GLY A 339 2.11 -22.18 10.00
C GLY A 339 0.62 -22.27 9.65
N PHE A 340 -0.20 -21.42 10.27
CA PHE A 340 -1.56 -21.22 9.77
C PHE A 340 -1.48 -20.50 8.41
N THR A 341 -2.16 -21.03 7.40
CA THR A 341 -2.12 -20.53 6.03
C THR A 341 -3.52 -20.38 5.45
N GLY A 342 -4.55 -20.24 6.28
CA GLY A 342 -5.95 -20.10 5.85
C GLY A 342 -6.31 -18.73 5.29
N GLY A 343 -5.38 -17.78 5.41
CA GLY A 343 -5.55 -16.38 5.02
C GLY A 343 -6.31 -15.55 6.06
N VAL A 344 -6.49 -14.28 5.72
CA VAL A 344 -7.07 -13.25 6.57
C VAL A 344 -8.22 -12.57 5.81
N ARG A 345 -9.39 -12.47 6.44
CA ARG A 345 -10.48 -11.58 6.00
C ARG A 345 -10.39 -10.29 6.78
N VAL A 346 -10.60 -9.17 6.12
CA VAL A 346 -10.38 -7.82 6.65
C VAL A 346 -11.62 -6.96 6.45
N ALA A 347 -11.82 -6.01 7.35
CA ALA A 347 -12.75 -4.89 7.21
C ALA A 347 -12.18 -3.69 7.99
N THR A 348 -12.59 -2.48 7.60
CA THR A 348 -12.19 -1.23 8.27
C THR A 348 -13.40 -0.47 8.80
N ALA A 349 -13.28 0.10 10.01
CA ALA A 349 -14.23 1.07 10.58
C ALA A 349 -13.66 1.66 11.88
N ASP A 350 -13.99 2.91 12.21
CA ASP A 350 -13.63 3.54 13.49
C ASP A 350 -14.53 3.00 14.62
N VAL A 351 -14.14 1.89 15.27
CA VAL A 351 -14.95 1.22 16.30
C VAL A 351 -14.68 1.74 17.71
N ASN A 352 -13.56 2.45 17.89
CA ASN A 352 -13.20 3.07 19.16
C ASN A 352 -13.53 4.58 19.23
N LEU A 353 -13.99 5.17 18.12
CA LEU A 353 -14.36 6.58 17.92
C LEU A 353 -13.20 7.56 18.15
N ASP A 354 -11.98 7.19 17.78
CA ASP A 354 -10.80 8.05 17.84
C ASP A 354 -10.60 8.92 16.57
N GLY A 355 -11.46 8.72 15.56
CA GLY A 355 -11.43 9.43 14.29
C GLY A 355 -10.54 8.78 13.24
N VAL A 356 -9.92 7.65 13.53
CA VAL A 356 -9.16 6.82 12.58
C VAL A 356 -9.88 5.47 12.45
N GLU A 357 -9.96 4.94 11.24
CA GLU A 357 -10.53 3.61 11.06
C GLU A 357 -9.66 2.53 11.73
N ASP A 358 -10.30 1.63 12.46
CA ASP A 358 -9.69 0.43 13.01
C ASP A 358 -9.78 -0.73 12.01
N ILE A 359 -8.92 -1.73 12.20
CA ILE A 359 -8.77 -2.88 11.33
C ILE A 359 -9.34 -4.09 12.05
N ILE A 360 -10.40 -4.67 11.49
CA ILE A 360 -11.02 -5.90 11.99
C ILE A 360 -10.54 -7.04 11.11
N VAL A 361 -10.00 -8.09 11.73
CA VAL A 361 -9.56 -9.28 11.01
C VAL A 361 -10.21 -10.55 11.54
N GLY A 362 -10.52 -11.46 10.62
CA GLY A 362 -10.99 -12.82 10.90
C GLY A 362 -10.15 -13.85 10.14
N PRO A 363 -9.92 -15.05 10.70
CA PRO A 363 -9.14 -16.07 10.01
C PRO A 363 -9.98 -16.77 8.95
N GLY A 364 -9.34 -17.19 7.85
CA GLY A 364 -9.91 -18.19 6.96
C GLY A 364 -9.91 -19.61 7.57
N PRO A 365 -10.27 -20.64 6.79
CA PRO A 365 -10.36 -22.02 7.28
C PRO A 365 -9.03 -22.57 7.83
N GLY A 366 -9.10 -23.39 8.88
CA GLY A 366 -7.95 -24.12 9.45
C GLY A 366 -7.55 -23.75 10.88
N THR A 367 -8.20 -22.74 11.48
CA THR A 367 -7.99 -22.36 12.88
C THR A 367 -9.30 -21.91 13.53
N ALA A 368 -9.33 -21.83 14.86
CA ALA A 368 -10.47 -21.31 15.58
C ALA A 368 -10.78 -19.87 15.15
N ALA A 369 -12.06 -19.54 15.02
CA ALA A 369 -12.55 -18.25 14.53
C ALA A 369 -12.38 -17.10 15.54
N GLU A 370 -11.15 -16.80 15.95
CA GLU A 370 -10.82 -15.63 16.77
C GLU A 370 -10.79 -14.37 15.90
N ILE A 371 -11.70 -13.44 16.13
CA ILE A 371 -11.65 -12.09 15.56
C ILE A 371 -10.66 -11.26 16.36
N LYS A 372 -9.87 -10.45 15.67
CA LYS A 372 -8.97 -9.47 16.29
C LYS A 372 -9.26 -8.08 15.71
N VAL A 373 -9.22 -7.08 16.58
CA VAL A 373 -9.44 -5.67 16.22
C VAL A 373 -8.21 -4.89 16.61
N TYR A 374 -7.62 -4.23 15.63
CA TYR A 374 -6.43 -3.41 15.78
C TYR A 374 -6.77 -1.94 15.54
N SER A 375 -6.35 -1.07 16.44
CA SER A 375 -6.55 0.36 16.35
C SER A 375 -5.72 0.99 15.25
N GLY A 376 -6.39 1.71 14.35
CA GLY A 376 -5.73 2.42 13.24
C GLY A 376 -4.75 3.49 13.73
N ALA A 377 -5.13 4.23 14.76
CA ALA A 377 -4.33 5.32 15.31
C ALA A 377 -3.01 4.86 15.94
N ASN A 378 -2.92 3.58 16.35
CA ASN A 378 -1.80 3.05 17.13
C ASN A 378 -0.82 2.19 16.31
N PHE A 379 -0.86 2.29 14.97
CA PHE A 379 0.03 1.56 14.09
C PHE A 379 1.29 2.33 13.67
N PRO A 380 2.46 1.66 13.59
CA PRO A 380 2.98 0.65 14.51
C PRO A 380 3.58 1.33 15.75
N THR A 381 2.92 1.26 16.91
CA THR A 381 3.48 1.83 18.16
C THR A 381 4.41 0.83 18.88
N SER A 382 5.35 1.34 19.71
CA SER A 382 6.19 0.52 20.59
C SER A 382 6.00 0.95 22.06
N PRO A 383 5.55 0.06 22.97
CA PRO A 383 5.10 -1.30 22.71
C PRO A 383 3.85 -1.32 21.82
N ASP A 384 3.61 -2.41 21.09
CA ASP A 384 2.44 -2.54 20.23
C ASP A 384 1.15 -2.52 21.06
N THR A 385 0.44 -1.40 20.99
CA THR A 385 -0.91 -1.23 21.59
C THR A 385 -2.00 -1.21 20.54
N SER A 386 -1.71 -1.64 19.31
CA SER A 386 -2.70 -1.67 18.23
C SER A 386 -3.80 -2.67 18.53
N LEU A 387 -3.54 -3.86 19.09
CA LEU A 387 -4.61 -4.80 19.43
C LEU A 387 -5.50 -4.26 20.57
N ILE A 388 -6.72 -3.84 20.23
CA ILE A 388 -7.69 -3.26 21.19
C ILE A 388 -8.80 -4.22 21.59
N ALA A 389 -9.06 -5.26 20.79
CA ALA A 389 -10.00 -6.32 21.16
C ALA A 389 -9.68 -7.65 20.46
N SER A 390 -10.02 -8.76 21.11
CA SER A 390 -10.13 -10.06 20.44
C SER A 390 -11.24 -10.91 21.06
N GLY A 391 -11.72 -11.90 20.32
CA GLY A 391 -12.71 -12.85 20.81
C GLY A 391 -13.13 -13.87 19.75
N TYR A 392 -13.60 -15.04 20.20
CA TYR A 392 -14.07 -16.09 19.30
C TYR A 392 -15.49 -15.80 18.80
N ALA A 393 -15.66 -15.76 17.48
CA ALA A 393 -16.97 -15.56 16.83
C ALA A 393 -17.91 -16.76 17.02
N PHE A 394 -17.35 -17.96 17.09
CA PHE A 394 -18.05 -19.25 17.23
C PHE A 394 -17.32 -20.14 18.24
N GLU A 395 -17.85 -21.34 18.49
CA GLU A 395 -17.16 -22.35 19.29
C GLU A 395 -15.74 -22.63 18.74
N THR A 396 -14.75 -22.80 19.62
CA THR A 396 -13.35 -22.97 19.21
C THR A 396 -13.08 -24.25 18.40
N SER A 397 -14.03 -25.20 18.42
CA SER A 397 -14.00 -26.40 17.57
C SER A 397 -14.43 -26.12 16.13
N PHE A 398 -15.04 -24.98 15.85
CA PHE A 398 -15.35 -24.55 14.49
C PHE A 398 -14.09 -23.97 13.84
N LEU A 399 -13.59 -24.66 12.82
CA LEU A 399 -12.36 -24.32 12.10
C LEU A 399 -12.63 -23.87 10.66
N GLY A 400 -13.88 -23.55 10.34
CA GLY A 400 -14.31 -23.21 8.98
C GLY A 400 -13.90 -21.82 8.51
N GLY A 401 -13.31 -21.01 9.38
CA GLY A 401 -13.03 -19.61 9.09
C GLY A 401 -14.28 -18.74 9.08
N VAL A 402 -14.09 -17.43 8.90
CA VAL A 402 -15.16 -16.43 8.97
C VAL A 402 -14.96 -15.30 7.97
N PHE A 403 -16.05 -14.64 7.61
CA PHE A 403 -16.04 -13.31 7.00
C PHE A 403 -16.50 -12.26 8.02
N VAL A 404 -16.02 -11.04 7.84
CA VAL A 404 -16.35 -9.89 8.66
C VAL A 404 -16.79 -8.73 7.77
N SER A 405 -17.77 -7.96 8.26
CA SER A 405 -18.15 -6.64 7.72
C SER A 405 -18.59 -5.76 8.87
N VAL A 406 -18.54 -4.43 8.71
CA VAL A 406 -18.75 -3.50 9.82
C VAL A 406 -19.66 -2.36 9.39
N GLY A 407 -20.51 -1.87 10.31
CA GLY A 407 -21.33 -0.67 10.13
C GLY A 407 -22.26 -0.45 11.31
N ASP A 408 -22.73 0.78 11.52
CA ASP A 408 -23.60 1.15 12.67
C ASP A 408 -25.04 0.63 12.49
N VAL A 409 -25.20 -0.69 12.61
CA VAL A 409 -26.47 -1.41 12.38
C VAL A 409 -27.52 -0.99 13.41
N ASN A 410 -27.12 -0.76 14.66
CA ASN A 410 -28.02 -0.38 15.75
C ASN A 410 -28.23 1.14 15.90
N LYS A 411 -27.60 1.97 15.06
CA LYS A 411 -27.66 3.45 15.01
C LYS A 411 -27.34 4.12 16.34
N ASP A 412 -26.40 3.56 17.08
CA ASP A 412 -25.94 4.12 18.36
C ASP A 412 -24.70 5.02 18.21
N GLY A 413 -24.19 5.16 16.98
CA GLY A 413 -23.04 5.96 16.62
C GLY A 413 -21.71 5.20 16.68
N VAL A 414 -21.69 3.93 17.08
CA VAL A 414 -20.51 3.06 17.08
C VAL A 414 -20.71 1.96 16.03
N PRO A 415 -19.78 1.76 15.08
CA PRO A 415 -19.90 0.68 14.10
C PRO A 415 -19.98 -0.71 14.76
N ASP A 416 -20.92 -1.54 14.32
CA ASP A 416 -21.16 -2.90 14.80
C ASP A 416 -20.49 -3.95 13.90
N LEU A 417 -20.01 -5.04 14.50
CA LEU A 417 -19.39 -6.14 13.78
C LEU A 417 -20.44 -7.15 13.31
N VAL A 418 -20.48 -7.43 12.02
CA VAL A 418 -21.18 -8.57 11.44
C VAL A 418 -20.18 -9.68 11.14
N VAL A 419 -20.42 -10.87 11.66
CA VAL A 419 -19.59 -12.05 11.43
C VAL A 419 -20.42 -13.23 10.92
N THR A 420 -19.89 -13.89 9.90
CA THR A 420 -20.49 -15.08 9.28
C THR A 420 -19.44 -16.18 9.17
N PRO A 421 -19.84 -17.46 9.29
CA PRO A 421 -18.91 -18.55 9.07
C PRO A 421 -18.66 -18.75 7.56
N ASP A 422 -17.52 -19.35 7.22
CA ASP A 422 -17.15 -19.74 5.86
C ASP A 422 -17.34 -21.26 5.64
N GLU A 423 -16.26 -22.02 5.50
CA GLU A 423 -16.30 -23.42 5.07
C GLU A 423 -16.93 -24.34 6.13
N GLY A 424 -17.93 -25.14 5.73
CA GLY A 424 -18.61 -26.07 6.63
C GLY A 424 -19.55 -25.40 7.64
N GLY A 425 -19.66 -24.06 7.63
CA GLY A 425 -20.59 -23.30 8.45
C GLY A 425 -21.94 -23.05 7.78
N GLY A 426 -23.00 -22.94 8.56
CA GLY A 426 -24.33 -22.56 8.03
C GLY A 426 -24.40 -21.09 7.59
N PRO A 427 -25.47 -20.64 6.93
CA PRO A 427 -25.64 -19.22 6.55
C PRO A 427 -26.02 -18.34 7.75
N ARG A 428 -25.36 -18.55 8.89
CA ARG A 428 -25.62 -17.85 10.14
C ARG A 428 -24.99 -16.46 10.08
N VAL A 429 -25.76 -15.45 10.44
CA VAL A 429 -25.31 -14.07 10.64
C VAL A 429 -25.37 -13.77 12.11
N ARG A 430 -24.25 -13.29 12.66
CA ARG A 430 -24.16 -12.78 14.01
C ARG A 430 -23.72 -11.33 13.98
N ILE A 431 -24.50 -10.46 14.59
CA ILE A 431 -24.21 -9.02 14.71
C ILE A 431 -23.86 -8.74 16.17
N VAL A 432 -22.69 -8.16 16.39
CA VAL A 432 -22.12 -7.88 17.70
C VAL A 432 -21.95 -6.37 17.82
N SER A 433 -22.45 -5.78 18.90
CA SER A 433 -22.34 -4.34 19.08
C SER A 433 -20.89 -3.90 19.27
N GLY A 434 -20.46 -2.88 18.54
CA GLY A 434 -19.12 -2.29 18.73
C GLY A 434 -18.95 -1.66 20.10
N LYS A 435 -20.05 -1.14 20.67
CA LYS A 435 -20.06 -0.39 21.92
C LYS A 435 -19.85 -1.24 23.17
N ASP A 436 -20.57 -2.36 23.28
CA ASP A 436 -20.59 -3.18 24.50
C ASP A 436 -20.36 -4.68 24.26
N ARG A 437 -20.16 -5.08 23.00
CA ARG A 437 -19.93 -6.46 22.54
C ARG A 437 -21.12 -7.40 22.78
N THR A 438 -22.31 -6.87 23.03
CA THR A 438 -23.52 -7.68 23.12
C THR A 438 -23.98 -8.15 21.74
N ILE A 439 -24.71 -9.26 21.68
CA ILE A 439 -25.29 -9.74 20.43
C ILE A 439 -26.54 -8.92 20.10
N ILE A 440 -26.52 -8.21 18.99
CA ILE A 440 -27.67 -7.45 18.45
C ILE A 440 -28.64 -8.41 17.77
N ALA A 441 -28.13 -9.29 16.91
CA ALA A 441 -28.92 -10.26 16.15
C ALA A 441 -28.11 -11.54 15.88
N ASP A 442 -28.81 -12.68 15.83
CA ASP A 442 -28.25 -13.99 15.54
C ASP A 442 -29.29 -14.85 14.82
N PHE A 443 -29.15 -15.02 13.51
CA PHE A 443 -30.18 -15.63 12.64
C PHE A 443 -29.58 -16.30 11.40
N LEU A 444 -30.41 -16.95 10.58
CA LEU A 444 -30.00 -17.47 9.28
C LEU A 444 -30.24 -16.39 8.22
N GLY A 445 -29.18 -15.89 7.59
CA GLY A 445 -29.27 -14.86 6.55
C GLY A 445 -29.71 -15.41 5.19
N ILE A 446 -29.57 -16.72 4.98
CA ILE A 446 -30.16 -17.44 3.84
C ILE A 446 -31.09 -18.51 4.42
N ASP A 447 -32.33 -18.58 3.90
CA ASP A 447 -33.38 -19.50 4.36
C ASP A 447 -33.14 -20.94 3.90
N ASP A 448 -32.00 -21.52 4.32
CA ASP A 448 -31.65 -22.92 4.18
C ASP A 448 -30.80 -23.35 5.38
N ALA A 449 -31.45 -23.97 6.37
CA ALA A 449 -30.80 -24.44 7.58
C ALA A 449 -29.83 -25.62 7.35
N SER A 450 -29.89 -26.29 6.19
CA SER A 450 -29.01 -27.41 5.84
C SER A 450 -27.80 -26.97 5.02
N PHE A 451 -27.82 -25.75 4.47
CA PHE A 451 -26.71 -25.18 3.73
C PHE A 451 -25.47 -25.04 4.62
N ARG A 452 -24.28 -25.36 4.09
CA ARG A 452 -22.99 -25.37 4.83
C ARG A 452 -21.85 -24.66 4.10
N GLY A 453 -22.19 -23.73 3.20
CA GLY A 453 -21.21 -22.93 2.46
C GLY A 453 -20.87 -21.58 3.09
N GLY A 454 -21.41 -21.29 4.27
CA GLY A 454 -21.26 -20.01 4.92
C GLY A 454 -21.97 -18.87 4.20
N ALA A 455 -21.61 -17.64 4.58
CA ALA A 455 -22.13 -16.42 3.97
C ALA A 455 -21.06 -15.33 3.89
N ARG A 456 -21.22 -14.40 2.95
CA ARG A 456 -20.44 -13.15 2.85
C ARG A 456 -21.40 -11.99 3.03
N THR A 457 -21.00 -10.96 3.78
CA THR A 457 -21.89 -9.86 4.15
C THR A 457 -21.30 -8.51 3.78
N ALA A 458 -22.19 -7.55 3.56
CA ALA A 458 -21.86 -6.14 3.41
C ALA A 458 -22.92 -5.30 4.11
N VAL A 459 -22.51 -4.13 4.61
CA VAL A 459 -23.36 -3.21 5.35
C VAL A 459 -23.31 -1.84 4.68
N GLY A 460 -24.47 -1.23 4.46
CA GLY A 460 -24.59 0.12 3.87
C GLY A 460 -26.05 0.47 3.61
N ASP A 461 -26.38 1.75 3.47
CA ASP A 461 -27.76 2.23 3.32
C ASP A 461 -28.25 2.08 1.87
N LEU A 462 -28.88 0.95 1.52
CA LEU A 462 -29.36 0.68 0.15
C LEU A 462 -30.65 1.43 -0.18
N ASN A 463 -31.44 1.77 0.83
CA ASN A 463 -32.78 2.34 0.67
C ASN A 463 -32.85 3.84 0.96
N ASN A 464 -31.73 4.46 1.32
CA ASN A 464 -31.56 5.87 1.68
C ASN A 464 -32.52 6.32 2.79
N ASP A 465 -32.65 5.51 3.83
CA ASP A 465 -33.47 5.83 5.00
C ASP A 465 -32.65 6.31 6.22
N GLY A 466 -31.33 6.38 6.05
CA GLY A 466 -30.35 6.77 7.05
C GLY A 466 -30.02 5.68 8.06
N ASN A 467 -30.45 4.43 7.85
CA ASN A 467 -29.97 3.26 8.59
C ASN A 467 -29.23 2.35 7.62
N VAL A 468 -28.08 1.82 8.03
CA VAL A 468 -27.37 0.86 7.19
C VAL A 468 -28.16 -0.45 7.10
N ASP A 469 -28.33 -0.95 5.89
CA ASP A 469 -28.93 -2.25 5.60
C ASP A 469 -27.86 -3.34 5.58
N LEU A 470 -28.31 -4.60 5.68
CA LEU A 470 -27.43 -5.76 5.60
C LEU A 470 -27.71 -6.56 4.33
N VAL A 471 -26.67 -6.72 3.51
CA VAL A 471 -26.66 -7.65 2.39
C VAL A 471 -25.98 -8.95 2.82
N VAL A 472 -26.62 -10.08 2.55
CA VAL A 472 -26.09 -11.43 2.80
C VAL A 472 -26.04 -12.20 1.50
N ALA A 473 -24.84 -12.54 1.04
CA ALA A 473 -24.61 -13.42 -0.09
C ALA A 473 -24.27 -14.84 0.39
N ALA A 474 -24.89 -15.85 -0.24
CA ALA A 474 -24.55 -17.23 0.00
C ALA A 474 -23.11 -17.53 -0.46
N GLY A 475 -22.40 -18.34 0.32
CA GLY A 475 -21.08 -18.84 -0.05
C GLY A 475 -21.10 -20.01 -1.04
N PHE A 476 -20.00 -20.76 -1.06
CA PHE A 476 -19.82 -21.89 -1.96
C PHE A 476 -20.92 -22.96 -1.77
N GLY A 477 -21.49 -23.45 -2.87
CA GLY A 477 -22.62 -24.39 -2.91
C GLY A 477 -24.01 -23.73 -2.88
N GLY A 478 -24.14 -22.49 -2.41
CA GLY A 478 -25.43 -21.80 -2.28
C GLY A 478 -25.90 -21.07 -3.55
N GLY A 479 -25.01 -21.00 -4.55
CA GLY A 479 -25.16 -20.12 -5.70
C GLY A 479 -24.98 -18.64 -5.33
N PRO A 480 -25.03 -17.73 -6.30
CA PRO A 480 -24.88 -16.29 -6.05
C PRO A 480 -26.16 -15.69 -5.47
N ARG A 481 -26.83 -16.39 -4.54
CA ARG A 481 -28.06 -15.94 -3.90
C ARG A 481 -27.75 -14.80 -2.94
N VAL A 482 -28.54 -13.74 -3.01
CA VAL A 482 -28.45 -12.56 -2.16
C VAL A 482 -29.78 -12.35 -1.44
N ALA A 483 -29.71 -12.09 -0.13
CA ALA A 483 -30.80 -11.60 0.69
C ALA A 483 -30.43 -10.21 1.23
N VAL A 484 -31.40 -9.30 1.29
CA VAL A 484 -31.20 -7.92 1.76
C VAL A 484 -32.14 -7.65 2.92
N PHE A 485 -31.60 -7.30 4.09
CA PHE A 485 -32.33 -7.05 5.32
C PHE A 485 -32.36 -5.56 5.66
N ASP A 486 -33.53 -5.11 6.11
CA ASP A 486 -33.76 -3.73 6.55
C ASP A 486 -32.99 -3.47 7.87
N GLY A 487 -32.09 -2.49 7.86
CA GLY A 487 -31.31 -2.06 9.01
C GLY A 487 -32.15 -1.65 10.24
N LYS A 488 -33.37 -1.14 10.02
CA LYS A 488 -34.31 -0.79 11.11
C LYS A 488 -34.82 -2.02 11.84
N SER A 489 -34.85 -3.17 11.18
CA SER A 489 -35.31 -4.44 11.76
C SER A 489 -34.20 -5.16 12.53
N LEU A 490 -32.94 -4.87 12.23
CA LEU A 490 -31.74 -5.47 12.84
C LEU A 490 -31.35 -4.78 14.14
N ARG A 491 -32.29 -4.67 15.06
CA ARG A 491 -32.11 -4.03 16.38
C ARG A 491 -32.21 -5.07 17.50
N PRO A 492 -31.65 -4.80 18.70
CA PRO A 492 -31.81 -5.70 19.83
C PRO A 492 -33.29 -6.01 20.09
N GLY A 493 -33.68 -7.29 20.00
CA GLY A 493 -35.06 -7.75 20.19
C GLY A 493 -35.99 -7.55 18.97
N GLY A 494 -35.48 -7.02 17.86
CA GLY A 494 -36.18 -6.93 16.58
C GLY A 494 -36.24 -8.28 15.86
N THR A 495 -37.17 -8.39 14.91
CA THR A 495 -37.24 -9.53 13.99
C THR A 495 -36.67 -9.08 12.65
N PRO A 496 -35.58 -9.71 12.14
CA PRO A 496 -35.04 -9.38 10.83
C PRO A 496 -36.10 -9.46 9.73
N THR A 497 -36.24 -8.40 8.95
CA THR A 497 -37.14 -8.34 7.79
C THR A 497 -36.36 -8.01 6.53
N LYS A 498 -36.73 -8.65 5.43
CA LYS A 498 -36.10 -8.40 4.13
C LYS A 498 -36.69 -7.14 3.48
N LEU A 499 -35.83 -6.31 2.88
CA LEU A 499 -36.26 -5.18 2.06
C LEU A 499 -36.89 -5.64 0.74
N ILE A 500 -36.37 -6.74 0.19
CA ILE A 500 -36.79 -7.34 -1.08
C ILE A 500 -36.71 -8.86 -1.01
N ASN A 501 -37.32 -9.53 -1.99
CA ASN A 501 -37.15 -10.97 -2.14
C ASN A 501 -35.71 -11.32 -2.50
N ASP A 502 -35.26 -12.49 -2.07
CA ASP A 502 -33.97 -13.04 -2.47
C ASP A 502 -33.87 -13.15 -4.00
N PHE A 503 -32.68 -12.92 -4.52
CA PHE A 503 -32.39 -13.04 -5.95
C PHE A 503 -31.01 -13.64 -6.18
N PHE A 504 -30.69 -13.97 -7.44
CA PHE A 504 -29.35 -14.38 -7.83
C PHE A 504 -28.63 -13.20 -8.48
N LEU A 505 -27.47 -12.82 -7.93
CA LEU A 505 -26.65 -11.69 -8.38
C LEU A 505 -25.94 -11.99 -9.71
N PHE A 506 -25.58 -13.26 -9.90
CA PHE A 506 -25.05 -13.80 -11.15
C PHE A 506 -25.96 -14.92 -11.65
N GLU A 507 -25.54 -15.64 -12.69
CA GLU A 507 -26.31 -16.72 -13.28
C GLU A 507 -26.72 -17.78 -12.24
N GLN A 508 -28.01 -18.12 -12.20
CA GLN A 508 -28.60 -19.01 -11.18
C GLN A 508 -27.99 -20.42 -11.14
N GLU A 509 -27.36 -20.86 -12.24
CA GLU A 509 -26.70 -22.18 -12.32
C GLU A 509 -25.35 -22.21 -11.61
N LEU A 510 -24.76 -21.05 -11.33
CA LEU A 510 -23.49 -20.96 -10.61
C LEU A 510 -23.66 -21.45 -9.16
N ARG A 511 -22.59 -22.03 -8.62
CA ARG A 511 -22.54 -22.54 -7.24
C ARG A 511 -21.41 -21.93 -6.43
N ASN A 512 -20.68 -20.99 -7.00
CA ASN A 512 -19.45 -20.45 -6.41
C ASN A 512 -19.70 -19.39 -5.32
N GLY A 513 -20.96 -19.00 -5.11
CA GLY A 513 -21.31 -17.88 -4.24
C GLY A 513 -20.95 -16.53 -4.87
N ALA A 514 -20.98 -15.47 -4.06
CA ALA A 514 -20.53 -14.15 -4.44
C ALA A 514 -19.83 -13.46 -3.26
N TYR A 515 -18.90 -12.56 -3.58
CA TYR A 515 -18.48 -11.48 -2.69
C TYR A 515 -19.41 -10.29 -2.90
N VAL A 516 -19.64 -9.51 -1.86
CA VAL A 516 -20.54 -8.35 -1.91
C VAL A 516 -19.95 -7.19 -1.13
N ALA A 517 -20.22 -5.98 -1.61
CA ALA A 517 -19.93 -4.71 -0.97
C ALA A 517 -21.08 -3.73 -1.24
N VAL A 518 -21.22 -2.70 -0.41
CA VAL A 518 -22.28 -1.69 -0.53
C VAL A 518 -21.68 -0.30 -0.41
N GLY A 519 -22.08 0.60 -1.31
CA GLY A 519 -21.80 2.04 -1.23
C GLY A 519 -22.32 2.79 -2.45
N ASP A 520 -22.52 4.10 -2.35
CA ASP A 520 -23.09 4.93 -3.42
C ASP A 520 -22.04 5.18 -4.52
N VAL A 521 -21.95 4.27 -5.48
CA VAL A 521 -20.92 4.29 -6.54
C VAL A 521 -21.36 5.19 -7.69
N ASP A 522 -22.66 5.20 -8.00
CA ASP A 522 -23.20 6.01 -9.09
C ASP A 522 -23.62 7.43 -8.69
N GLY A 523 -23.54 7.77 -7.40
CA GLY A 523 -23.73 9.10 -6.82
C GLY A 523 -25.19 9.54 -6.77
N ASP A 524 -26.14 8.61 -6.74
CA ASP A 524 -27.59 8.89 -6.70
C ASP A 524 -28.15 9.05 -5.27
N GLY A 525 -27.30 8.85 -4.25
CA GLY A 525 -27.64 8.93 -2.83
C GLY A 525 -28.16 7.63 -2.23
N TYR A 526 -28.24 6.54 -2.99
CA TYR A 526 -28.56 5.19 -2.51
C TYR A 526 -27.30 4.32 -2.56
N GLY A 527 -27.10 3.49 -1.54
CA GLY A 527 -26.01 2.51 -1.55
C GLY A 527 -26.24 1.47 -2.65
N ASP A 528 -25.24 1.29 -3.52
CA ASP A 528 -25.27 0.31 -4.59
C ASP A 528 -24.72 -1.03 -4.14
N LEU A 529 -25.28 -2.12 -4.67
CA LEU A 529 -24.76 -3.46 -4.43
C LEU A 529 -23.69 -3.79 -5.47
N ILE A 530 -22.44 -3.92 -5.02
CA ILE A 530 -21.32 -4.37 -5.84
C ILE A 530 -21.04 -5.84 -5.56
N GLY A 531 -21.15 -6.68 -6.58
CA GLY A 531 -20.90 -8.10 -6.55
C GLY A 531 -19.55 -8.48 -7.17
N GLY A 532 -18.83 -9.37 -6.50
CA GLY A 532 -17.67 -10.05 -7.05
C GLY A 532 -17.91 -11.55 -7.22
N GLY A 533 -17.45 -12.13 -8.33
CA GLY A 533 -17.55 -13.59 -8.53
C GLY A 533 -16.90 -14.38 -7.38
N GLY A 534 -17.59 -15.38 -6.83
CA GLY A 534 -17.06 -16.21 -5.75
C GLY A 534 -15.97 -17.21 -6.19
N PRO A 535 -15.34 -17.95 -5.25
CA PRO A 535 -14.27 -18.92 -5.56
C PRO A 535 -14.67 -19.98 -6.59
N GLY A 536 -13.90 -20.11 -7.66
CA GLY A 536 -14.19 -20.94 -8.84
C GLY A 536 -14.86 -20.19 -10.00
N GLY A 537 -15.31 -18.95 -9.77
CA GLY A 537 -15.83 -18.04 -10.78
C GLY A 537 -14.75 -17.11 -11.36
N GLY A 538 -15.03 -16.51 -12.52
CA GLY A 538 -14.15 -15.46 -13.08
C GLY A 538 -14.16 -14.19 -12.21
N PRO A 539 -13.19 -13.27 -12.39
CA PRO A 539 -13.09 -12.05 -11.59
C PRO A 539 -14.08 -10.98 -12.09
N ARG A 540 -15.35 -11.35 -12.21
CA ARG A 540 -16.42 -10.47 -12.68
C ARG A 540 -16.88 -9.59 -11.53
N VAL A 541 -16.85 -8.28 -11.78
CA VAL A 541 -17.47 -7.25 -10.95
C VAL A 541 -18.79 -6.87 -11.59
N TYR A 542 -19.87 -6.94 -10.81
CA TYR A 542 -21.23 -6.65 -11.28
C TYR A 542 -21.98 -5.82 -10.25
N GLY A 543 -22.40 -4.62 -10.65
CA GLY A 543 -23.04 -3.64 -9.78
C GLY A 543 -24.51 -3.47 -10.11
N LEU A 544 -25.35 -3.38 -9.07
CA LEU A 544 -26.77 -3.09 -9.17
C LEU A 544 -27.12 -1.84 -8.34
N SER A 545 -27.94 -0.96 -8.92
CA SER A 545 -28.38 0.28 -8.26
C SER A 545 -29.23 -0.03 -7.02
N GLY A 546 -28.87 0.60 -5.89
CA GLY A 546 -29.64 0.51 -4.64
C GLY A 546 -31.07 1.01 -4.80
N PHE A 547 -31.25 2.12 -5.50
CA PHE A 547 -32.55 2.69 -5.85
C PHE A 547 -33.41 1.70 -6.64
N GLY A 548 -32.84 1.05 -7.66
CA GLY A 548 -33.54 0.04 -8.45
C GLY A 548 -34.01 -1.13 -7.58
N LEU A 549 -33.13 -1.63 -6.72
CA LEU A 549 -33.44 -2.74 -5.81
C LEU A 549 -34.55 -2.35 -4.82
N THR A 550 -34.44 -1.21 -4.14
CA THR A 550 -35.28 -0.90 -2.98
C THR A 550 -36.54 -0.09 -3.32
N GLN A 551 -36.47 0.79 -4.31
CA GLN A 551 -37.59 1.70 -4.68
C GLN A 551 -38.37 1.22 -5.90
N GLN A 552 -37.83 0.28 -6.68
CA GLN A 552 -38.45 -0.22 -7.92
C GLN A 552 -38.79 -1.71 -7.84
N ASN A 553 -39.26 -2.18 -6.68
CA ASN A 553 -39.75 -3.54 -6.47
C ASN A 553 -38.71 -4.63 -6.87
N GLY A 554 -37.45 -4.45 -6.46
CA GLY A 554 -36.37 -5.40 -6.75
C GLY A 554 -35.83 -5.33 -8.18
N ALA A 555 -35.94 -4.17 -8.86
CA ALA A 555 -35.40 -4.02 -10.21
C ALA A 555 -33.87 -4.07 -10.19
N GLN A 556 -33.29 -5.01 -10.95
CA GLN A 556 -31.85 -5.18 -11.07
C GLN A 556 -31.29 -4.23 -12.13
N THR A 557 -31.31 -2.93 -11.86
CA THR A 557 -30.74 -1.90 -12.73
C THR A 557 -29.21 -1.96 -12.63
N VAL A 558 -28.54 -2.32 -13.73
CA VAL A 558 -27.09 -2.51 -13.78
C VAL A 558 -26.37 -1.17 -13.79
N ILE A 559 -25.39 -1.01 -12.89
CA ILE A 559 -24.50 0.17 -12.85
C ILE A 559 -23.09 -0.17 -13.34
N CYS A 560 -22.66 -1.43 -13.26
CA CYS A 560 -21.40 -1.88 -13.84
C CYS A 560 -21.40 -3.38 -14.14
N ASN A 561 -20.63 -3.81 -15.14
CA ASN A 561 -20.45 -5.22 -15.46
C ASN A 561 -19.14 -5.44 -16.25
N PHE A 562 -18.07 -5.83 -15.56
CA PHE A 562 -16.73 -5.97 -16.15
C PHE A 562 -15.90 -7.06 -15.46
N PHE A 563 -14.72 -7.36 -16.01
CA PHE A 563 -13.74 -8.24 -15.35
C PHE A 563 -12.59 -7.40 -14.78
N ALA A 564 -12.25 -7.63 -13.51
CA ALA A 564 -11.12 -7.01 -12.84
C ALA A 564 -9.89 -7.95 -12.90
N GLY A 565 -8.84 -7.55 -13.63
CA GLY A 565 -7.62 -8.35 -13.76
C GLY A 565 -7.69 -9.44 -14.84
N ASP A 566 -6.97 -10.55 -14.62
CA ASP A 566 -6.88 -11.65 -15.61
C ASP A 566 -8.20 -12.42 -15.74
N THR A 567 -8.83 -12.31 -16.91
CA THR A 567 -10.11 -12.95 -17.21
C THR A 567 -10.05 -14.47 -17.27
N ASN A 568 -8.86 -15.08 -17.24
CA ASN A 568 -8.69 -16.53 -17.13
C ASN A 568 -8.61 -17.01 -15.67
N ASN A 569 -8.34 -16.11 -14.72
CA ASN A 569 -8.34 -16.47 -13.31
C ASN A 569 -9.75 -16.95 -12.89
N ARG A 570 -9.82 -18.02 -12.10
CA ARG A 570 -11.06 -18.57 -11.55
C ARG A 570 -11.09 -18.54 -10.02
N GLY A 571 -10.21 -17.78 -9.39
CA GLY A 571 -10.21 -17.57 -7.94
C GLY A 571 -11.36 -16.71 -7.41
N GLY A 572 -12.19 -16.15 -8.30
CA GLY A 572 -13.16 -15.11 -7.96
C GLY A 572 -12.50 -13.73 -7.82
N VAL A 573 -13.24 -12.78 -7.26
CA VAL A 573 -12.79 -11.41 -6.99
C VAL A 573 -13.44 -10.89 -5.70
N PRO A 574 -12.73 -10.89 -4.56
CA PRO A 574 -13.14 -10.12 -3.39
C PRO A 574 -13.32 -8.64 -3.76
N VAL A 575 -14.40 -8.04 -3.29
CA VAL A 575 -14.73 -6.63 -3.56
C VAL A 575 -14.97 -5.89 -2.27
N ALA A 576 -14.55 -4.63 -2.25
CA ALA A 576 -14.90 -3.63 -1.24
C ALA A 576 -15.29 -2.33 -1.95
N VAL A 577 -15.98 -1.45 -1.22
CA VAL A 577 -16.38 -0.13 -1.72
C VAL A 577 -15.90 0.91 -0.71
N LYS A 578 -15.19 1.92 -1.20
CA LYS A 578 -14.56 2.94 -0.35
C LYS A 578 -14.37 4.22 -1.14
N ASN A 579 -14.49 5.38 -0.49
CA ASN A 579 -14.13 6.64 -1.14
C ASN A 579 -12.61 6.83 -1.06
N ILE A 580 -11.93 6.66 -2.18
CA ILE A 580 -10.47 6.66 -2.29
C ILE A 580 -9.96 8.03 -2.73
N ASP A 581 -10.67 8.75 -3.58
CA ASP A 581 -10.26 10.05 -4.10
C ASP A 581 -10.84 11.26 -3.33
N GLY A 582 -11.69 11.00 -2.33
CA GLY A 582 -12.30 11.99 -1.46
C GLY A 582 -13.48 12.74 -2.10
N ASP A 583 -14.08 12.20 -3.16
CA ASP A 583 -15.25 12.80 -3.80
C ASP A 583 -16.58 12.46 -3.07
N GLN A 584 -17.73 12.55 -3.73
CA GLN A 584 -19.02 12.19 -3.12
C GLN A 584 -19.51 10.78 -3.51
N ARG A 585 -18.74 10.08 -4.33
CA ARG A 585 -19.01 8.72 -4.77
C ARG A 585 -18.13 7.77 -4.01
N ALA A 586 -18.57 6.52 -3.99
CA ALA A 586 -17.76 5.43 -3.53
C ALA A 586 -17.05 4.78 -4.72
N ASP A 587 -15.82 4.32 -4.48
CA ASP A 587 -14.97 3.67 -5.47
C ASP A 587 -14.94 2.16 -5.24
N ILE A 588 -14.72 1.40 -6.31
CA ILE A 588 -14.67 -0.06 -6.24
C ILE A 588 -13.23 -0.49 -6.03
N VAL A 589 -13.00 -1.34 -5.04
CA VAL A 589 -11.73 -2.03 -4.79
C VAL A 589 -11.93 -3.51 -5.09
N ALA A 590 -11.10 -4.06 -5.98
CA ALA A 590 -11.12 -5.46 -6.39
C ALA A 590 -9.80 -6.14 -6.03
N GLY A 591 -9.87 -7.17 -5.19
CA GLY A 591 -8.75 -8.06 -4.91
C GLY A 591 -8.72 -9.24 -5.87
N ALA A 592 -7.55 -9.63 -6.37
CA ALA A 592 -7.41 -10.82 -7.19
C ALA A 592 -7.73 -12.09 -6.35
N GLY A 593 -8.58 -12.97 -6.87
CA GLY A 593 -8.80 -14.28 -6.28
C GLY A 593 -7.58 -15.22 -6.43
N ALA A 594 -7.58 -16.31 -5.66
CA ALA A 594 -6.50 -17.30 -5.66
C ALA A 594 -6.20 -17.89 -7.06
N GLY A 595 -4.95 -18.27 -7.30
CA GLY A 595 -4.45 -18.76 -8.59
C GLY A 595 -3.84 -17.67 -9.49
N GLY A 596 -3.85 -16.42 -9.05
CA GLY A 596 -3.08 -15.31 -9.62
C GLY A 596 -2.36 -14.54 -8.52
N GLN A 597 -1.42 -13.68 -8.92
CA GLN A 597 -0.73 -12.77 -8.00
C GLN A 597 -1.73 -11.96 -7.17
N ALA A 598 -1.41 -11.71 -5.90
CA ALA A 598 -2.26 -10.97 -4.99
C ALA A 598 -2.25 -9.46 -5.27
N VAL A 599 -2.87 -9.10 -6.40
CA VAL A 599 -3.01 -7.75 -6.90
C VAL A 599 -4.32 -7.15 -6.43
N VAL A 600 -4.29 -5.89 -6.00
CA VAL A 600 -5.47 -5.07 -5.76
C VAL A 600 -5.60 -4.04 -6.88
N THR A 601 -6.81 -3.88 -7.41
CA THR A 601 -7.13 -2.91 -8.46
C THR A 601 -8.29 -2.04 -8.01
N THR A 602 -8.17 -0.72 -8.15
CA THR A 602 -9.21 0.24 -7.77
C THR A 602 -9.80 0.93 -9.00
N TYR A 603 -11.06 1.33 -8.90
CA TYR A 603 -11.82 1.96 -9.98
C TYR A 603 -12.64 3.11 -9.41
N LEU A 604 -12.44 4.33 -9.92
CA LEU A 604 -13.19 5.48 -9.44
C LEU A 604 -14.67 5.40 -9.81
N GLY A 605 -15.56 5.72 -8.88
CA GLY A 605 -17.01 5.77 -9.08
C GLY A 605 -17.40 6.71 -10.22
N THR A 606 -16.62 7.78 -10.45
CA THR A 606 -16.79 8.71 -11.58
C THR A 606 -16.55 8.08 -12.96
N THR A 607 -15.83 6.96 -13.02
CA THR A 607 -15.52 6.23 -14.26
C THR A 607 -16.43 5.03 -14.48
N ILE A 608 -17.27 4.68 -13.50
CA ILE A 608 -18.15 3.54 -13.57
C ILE A 608 -19.31 3.81 -14.53
N THR A 609 -19.54 2.87 -15.44
CA THR A 609 -20.64 2.90 -16.41
C THR A 609 -21.34 1.54 -16.49
N PRO A 610 -22.65 1.49 -16.82
CA PRO A 610 -23.41 0.24 -16.95
C PRO A 610 -22.84 -0.79 -17.92
N SER A 611 -22.00 -0.34 -18.86
CA SER A 611 -21.31 -1.19 -19.82
C SER A 611 -19.87 -0.74 -20.04
N GLY A 612 -19.02 -1.65 -20.52
CA GLY A 612 -17.59 -1.41 -20.71
C GLY A 612 -16.75 -1.77 -19.48
N THR A 613 -15.43 -1.78 -19.68
CA THR A 613 -14.47 -2.00 -18.59
C THR A 613 -13.91 -0.63 -18.18
N PRO A 614 -14.15 -0.16 -16.95
CA PRO A 614 -13.57 1.09 -16.47
C PRO A 614 -12.05 0.98 -16.42
N ALA A 615 -11.38 2.10 -16.67
CA ALA A 615 -9.93 2.16 -16.52
C ALA A 615 -9.56 1.99 -15.03
N PRO A 616 -8.61 1.11 -14.69
CA PRO A 616 -8.06 1.07 -13.35
C PRO A 616 -7.52 2.43 -12.92
N TYR A 617 -7.91 2.89 -11.74
CA TYR A 617 -7.36 4.09 -11.12
C TYR A 617 -5.98 3.80 -10.52
N HIS A 618 -5.89 2.72 -9.76
CA HIS A 618 -4.64 2.21 -9.24
C HIS A 618 -4.61 0.68 -9.27
N ARG A 619 -3.41 0.12 -9.39
CA ARG A 619 -3.18 -1.32 -9.39
C ARG A 619 -1.83 -1.62 -8.79
N PHE A 620 -1.80 -2.43 -7.73
CA PHE A 620 -0.58 -2.72 -7.00
C PHE A 620 -0.58 -4.16 -6.51
N LEU A 621 0.62 -4.74 -6.43
CA LEU A 621 0.86 -6.04 -5.83
C LEU A 621 0.98 -5.85 -4.31
N VAL A 622 0.27 -6.65 -3.52
CA VAL A 622 0.16 -6.41 -2.06
C VAL A 622 1.01 -7.36 -1.23
N PHE A 623 1.28 -8.55 -1.76
CA PHE A 623 2.11 -9.56 -1.13
C PHE A 623 3.17 -10.03 -2.13
N ASP A 624 4.11 -10.86 -1.67
CA ASP A 624 5.15 -11.44 -2.51
C ASP A 624 4.64 -11.93 -3.89
N SER A 625 5.42 -11.72 -4.95
CA SER A 625 4.96 -12.04 -6.32
C SER A 625 4.76 -13.53 -6.57
N SER A 626 5.41 -14.39 -5.78
CA SER A 626 5.21 -15.84 -5.79
C SER A 626 3.96 -16.27 -5.02
N PHE A 627 3.37 -15.38 -4.21
CA PHE A 627 2.15 -15.67 -3.46
C PHE A 627 0.92 -15.60 -4.37
N LEU A 628 0.32 -16.77 -4.59
CA LEU A 628 -0.86 -16.95 -5.45
C LEU A 628 -2.16 -17.17 -4.66
N GLY A 629 -2.18 -16.86 -3.36
CA GLY A 629 -3.35 -17.04 -2.51
C GLY A 629 -4.47 -16.02 -2.75
N GLY A 630 -4.17 -14.94 -3.47
CA GLY A 630 -5.09 -13.83 -3.72
C GLY A 630 -5.13 -12.80 -2.59
N ALA A 631 -5.99 -11.79 -2.74
CA ALA A 631 -6.14 -10.66 -1.84
C ALA A 631 -7.61 -10.45 -1.44
N TYR A 632 -7.88 -10.39 -0.13
CA TYR A 632 -9.18 -9.97 0.42
C TYR A 632 -9.09 -8.50 0.79
N VAL A 633 -10.06 -7.69 0.37
CA VAL A 633 -10.04 -6.23 0.52
C VAL A 633 -11.16 -5.79 1.46
N GLY A 634 -10.95 -4.71 2.22
CA GLY A 634 -11.93 -4.16 3.14
C GLY A 634 -11.52 -2.84 3.78
#